data_AF-A0A524FWH3-F1
#
_entry.id   AF-A0A524FWH3-F1
#
_cell.length_a   1.000
_cell.length_b   1.000
_cell.length_c   1.000
_cell.angle_alpha   90.00
_cell.angle_beta   90.00
_cell.angle_gamma   90.00
#
_symmetry.space_group_name_H-M   'P 1'
#
loop_
_entity.id
_entity.type
_entity.pdbx_description
1 polymer ?
#
loop_
_entity_poly.entity_id
_entity_poly.type
_entity_poly.pdbx_seq_one_letter_code
_entity_poly.pdbx_strand_id
1 'polypeptide(L)'
;MTFKERFFFDEDNPDWIQKTVFIIIIWYIIDVIIFFLLGFMNILNTLAASNLVFLLLITSFLFKFVRQNEQFQGKIKYLYLPTIFILAIIEETIVYYSGGGLQGAAVSLWHDLALSIPVFLMIGIGILITNRIKPMNSGEIFLLGLICGIIMEIILPGHFFNIILIFLFVGAGAGFYSILYTALAPIPDMVLEHTKVQTLTILLIGTIICLICMVIAGIIGTTLYNSTTT
;
A
#
# COMPACT_ATOMS: atom_id res chain seq x y z
N MET A 1 -4.73 18.40 19.73
CA MET A 1 -4.58 17.25 18.82
C MET A 1 -3.64 17.65 17.69
N THR A 2 -2.38 17.24 17.76
CA THR A 2 -1.33 17.63 16.80
C THR A 2 -1.49 16.90 15.46
N PHE A 3 -0.88 17.42 14.39
CA PHE A 3 -0.89 16.78 13.06
C PHE A 3 -0.26 15.36 13.11
N LYS A 4 0.71 15.15 14.02
CA LYS A 4 1.28 13.83 14.34
C LYS A 4 0.22 12.84 14.84
N GLU A 5 -0.66 13.26 15.75
CA GLU A 5 -1.71 12.36 16.29
C GLU A 5 -2.76 11.93 15.24
N ARG A 6 -2.82 12.59 14.07
CA ARG A 6 -3.88 12.36 13.06
C ARG A 6 -3.51 11.40 11.95
N PHE A 7 -2.23 11.16 11.70
CA PHE A 7 -1.77 10.38 10.55
C PHE A 7 -0.88 9.22 10.95
N PHE A 8 -1.48 8.10 11.37
CA PHE A 8 -0.80 6.81 11.54
C PHE A 8 0.48 6.77 12.39
N PHE A 9 0.77 7.82 13.15
CA PHE A 9 1.93 7.87 14.04
C PHE A 9 1.56 7.18 15.35
N ASP A 10 2.25 6.08 15.61
CA ASP A 10 2.42 5.61 16.97
C ASP A 10 3.54 6.41 17.62
N GLU A 11 3.31 6.91 18.85
CA GLU A 11 4.31 7.66 19.61
C GLU A 11 5.57 6.81 19.84
N ASP A 12 5.39 5.49 19.83
CA ASP A 12 6.42 4.46 20.06
C ASP A 12 7.34 4.19 18.85
N ASN A 13 7.11 4.82 17.69
CA ASN A 13 7.98 4.62 16.53
C ASN A 13 9.32 5.35 16.70
N PRO A 14 10.46 4.74 16.28
CA PRO A 14 11.75 5.42 16.24
C PRO A 14 11.69 6.76 15.50
N ASP A 15 12.37 7.76 16.05
CA ASP A 15 12.31 9.17 15.63
C ASP A 15 12.57 9.38 14.13
N TRP A 16 13.46 8.57 13.55
CA TRP A 16 13.79 8.63 12.13
C TRP A 16 12.71 7.98 11.25
N ILE A 17 12.04 6.92 11.71
CA ILE A 17 10.90 6.31 10.99
C ILE A 17 9.75 7.31 10.94
N GLN A 18 9.47 7.96 12.07
CA GLN A 18 8.44 9.01 12.12
C GLN A 18 8.75 10.13 11.11
N LYS A 19 9.99 10.62 11.08
CA LYS A 19 10.41 11.66 10.11
C LYS A 19 10.26 11.19 8.68
N THR A 20 10.65 9.96 8.36
CA THR A 20 10.52 9.39 7.02
C THR A 20 9.06 9.27 6.59
N VAL A 21 8.20 8.68 7.42
CA VAL A 21 6.75 8.56 7.16
C VAL A 21 6.12 9.95 6.96
N PHE A 22 6.49 10.92 7.79
CA PHE A 22 6.00 12.30 7.66
C PHE A 22 6.40 12.95 6.33
N ILE A 23 7.67 12.80 5.91
CA ILE A 23 8.13 13.30 4.61
C ILE A 23 7.35 12.65 3.46
N ILE A 24 7.11 11.34 3.53
CA ILE A 24 6.33 10.60 2.53
C ILE A 24 4.89 11.11 2.46
N ILE A 25 4.25 11.36 3.60
CA ILE A 25 2.88 11.88 3.62
C ILE A 25 2.82 13.30 3.04
N ILE A 26 3.78 14.17 3.36
CA ILE A 26 3.88 15.50 2.74
C ILE A 26 4.03 15.36 1.23
N TRP A 27 4.94 14.48 0.80
CA TRP A 27 5.17 14.22 -0.61
C TRP A 27 3.88 13.78 -1.31
N TYR A 28 3.17 12.82 -0.72
CA TYR A 28 1.88 12.36 -1.22
C TYR A 28 0.83 13.47 -1.35
N ILE A 29 0.76 14.39 -0.38
CA ILE A 29 -0.14 15.55 -0.45
C ILE A 29 0.27 16.49 -1.59
N ILE A 30 1.58 16.70 -1.78
CA ILE A 30 2.09 17.49 -2.90
C ILE A 30 1.68 16.86 -4.23
N ASP A 31 1.81 15.53 -4.37
CA ASP A 31 1.40 14.81 -5.59
C ASP A 31 -0.10 15.02 -5.85
N VAL A 32 -0.96 14.80 -4.85
CA VAL A 32 -2.40 15.06 -4.95
C VAL A 32 -2.68 16.48 -5.49
N ILE A 33 -2.02 17.50 -4.93
CA ILE A 33 -2.20 18.89 -5.35
C ILE A 33 -1.74 19.08 -6.80
N ILE A 34 -0.57 18.56 -7.16
CA ILE A 34 -0.04 18.63 -8.53
C ILE A 34 -1.03 17.97 -9.51
N PHE A 35 -1.59 16.81 -9.17
CA PHE A 35 -2.55 16.11 -10.04
C PHE A 35 -3.87 16.86 -10.21
N PHE A 36 -4.37 17.53 -9.17
CA PHE A 36 -5.50 18.43 -9.35
C PHE A 36 -5.17 19.62 -10.26
N LEU A 37 -3.97 20.21 -10.11
CA LEU A 37 -3.54 21.32 -10.97
C LEU A 37 -3.36 20.89 -12.43
N LEU A 38 -2.80 19.70 -12.67
CA LEU A 38 -2.69 19.10 -14.00
C LEU A 38 -4.05 18.57 -14.51
N GLY A 39 -4.98 18.31 -13.60
CA GLY A 39 -6.37 17.89 -13.84
C GLY A 39 -7.17 18.88 -14.66
N PHE A 40 -6.91 20.18 -14.52
CA PHE A 40 -7.53 21.23 -15.34
C PHE A 40 -7.26 21.05 -16.84
N MET A 41 -6.18 20.36 -17.20
CA MET A 41 -5.76 20.14 -18.58
C MET A 41 -6.18 18.75 -19.11
N ASN A 42 -6.48 17.80 -18.23
CA ASN A 42 -6.80 16.43 -18.60
C ASN A 42 -7.65 15.73 -17.51
N ILE A 43 -8.80 15.20 -17.91
CA ILE A 43 -9.72 14.47 -17.01
C ILE A 43 -9.04 13.26 -16.34
N LEU A 44 -8.10 12.60 -17.02
CA LEU A 44 -7.37 11.45 -16.47
C LEU A 44 -6.53 11.85 -15.24
N ASN A 45 -5.92 13.03 -15.26
CA ASN A 45 -5.17 13.56 -14.10
C ASN A 45 -6.10 13.86 -12.92
N THR A 46 -7.33 14.32 -13.20
CA THR A 46 -8.36 14.56 -12.17
C THR A 46 -8.81 13.25 -11.52
N LEU A 47 -8.97 12.19 -12.31
CA LEU A 47 -9.32 10.86 -11.80
C LEU A 47 -8.19 10.27 -10.95
N ALA A 48 -6.93 10.40 -11.39
CA ALA A 48 -5.76 10.01 -10.60
C ALA A 48 -5.69 10.76 -9.26
N ALA A 49 -5.85 12.09 -9.27
CA ALA A 49 -5.91 12.91 -8.05
C ALA A 49 -7.01 12.43 -7.10
N SER A 50 -8.19 12.14 -7.66
CA SER A 50 -9.36 11.68 -6.90
C SER A 50 -9.12 10.30 -6.28
N ASN A 51 -8.44 9.40 -6.99
CA ASN A 51 -8.07 8.09 -6.46
C ASN A 51 -7.10 8.22 -5.27
N LEU A 52 -6.08 9.08 -5.39
CA LEU A 52 -5.14 9.34 -4.30
C LEU A 52 -5.84 9.94 -3.08
N VAL A 53 -6.73 10.92 -3.26
CA VAL A 53 -7.55 11.46 -2.18
C VAL A 53 -8.42 10.37 -1.55
N PHE A 54 -9.07 9.55 -2.38
CA PHE A 54 -9.91 8.46 -1.91
C PHE A 54 -9.13 7.49 -1.02
N LEU A 55 -7.95 7.03 -1.46
CA LEU A 55 -7.08 6.14 -0.71
C LEU A 55 -6.65 6.73 0.64
N LEU A 56 -6.22 8.00 0.65
CA LEU A 56 -5.84 8.67 1.89
C LEU A 56 -7.02 8.79 2.86
N LEU A 57 -8.20 9.18 2.36
CA LEU A 57 -9.39 9.36 3.19
C LEU A 57 -9.91 8.03 3.72
N ILE A 58 -10.02 7.00 2.89
CA ILE A 58 -10.56 5.70 3.30
C ILE A 58 -9.63 5.01 4.30
N THR A 59 -8.32 5.06 4.07
CA THR A 59 -7.35 4.45 5.00
C THR A 59 -7.27 5.20 6.32
N SER A 60 -7.30 6.53 6.29
CA SER A 60 -7.37 7.35 7.52
C SER A 60 -8.66 7.12 8.29
N PHE A 61 -9.79 7.02 7.57
CA PHE A 61 -11.10 6.74 8.16
C PHE A 61 -11.13 5.35 8.81
N LEU A 62 -10.73 4.31 8.08
CA LEU A 62 -10.69 2.94 8.59
C LEU A 62 -9.75 2.83 9.79
N PHE A 63 -8.56 3.43 9.72
CA PHE A 63 -7.61 3.44 10.82
C PHE A 63 -8.21 4.07 12.09
N LYS A 64 -8.82 5.24 11.95
CA LYS A 64 -9.45 5.93 13.08
C LYS A 64 -10.66 5.18 13.61
N PHE A 65 -11.54 4.72 12.73
CA PHE A 65 -12.77 4.01 13.08
C PHE A 65 -12.48 2.75 13.88
N VAL A 66 -11.49 1.96 13.44
CA VAL A 66 -11.11 0.70 14.09
C VAL A 66 -10.43 0.96 15.44
N ARG A 67 -9.49 1.92 15.49
CA ARG A 67 -8.77 2.24 16.73
C ARG A 67 -9.70 2.76 17.83
N GLN A 68 -10.70 3.57 17.47
CA GLN A 68 -11.64 4.18 18.42
C GLN A 68 -12.71 3.22 18.96
N ASN A 69 -12.86 2.03 18.37
CA ASN A 69 -13.99 1.17 18.66
C ASN A 69 -13.50 -0.15 19.29
N GLU A 70 -13.62 -0.28 20.61
CA GLU A 70 -13.08 -1.41 21.38
C GLU A 70 -13.65 -2.77 20.94
N GLN A 71 -14.88 -2.81 20.42
CA GLN A 71 -15.51 -4.05 19.93
C GLN A 71 -14.74 -4.72 18.77
N PHE A 72 -13.95 -3.90 18.10
CA PHE A 72 -13.23 -4.20 16.88
C PHE A 72 -11.75 -4.53 17.17
N GLN A 73 -11.22 -4.09 18.30
CA GLN A 73 -9.86 -4.44 18.74
C GLN A 73 -9.73 -5.95 19.00
N GLY A 74 -8.80 -6.61 18.31
CA GLY A 74 -8.47 -8.04 18.48
C GLY A 74 -9.29 -9.04 17.65
N LYS A 75 -10.48 -8.66 17.16
CA LYS A 75 -11.31 -9.52 16.28
C LYS A 75 -11.09 -9.27 14.79
N ILE A 76 -10.57 -8.09 14.43
CA ILE A 76 -10.47 -7.65 13.03
C ILE A 76 -9.23 -8.15 12.28
N LYS A 77 -8.31 -8.91 12.91
CA LYS A 77 -7.12 -9.40 12.19
C LYS A 77 -7.45 -10.19 10.91
N TYR A 78 -8.67 -10.74 10.83
CA TYR A 78 -9.20 -11.46 9.67
C TYR A 78 -9.75 -10.55 8.56
N LEU A 79 -10.04 -9.28 8.82
CA LEU A 79 -10.52 -8.34 7.79
C LEU A 79 -9.38 -7.67 7.03
N TYR A 80 -8.13 -7.83 7.43
CA TYR A 80 -7.00 -7.22 6.73
C TYR A 80 -6.95 -7.60 5.24
N LEU A 81 -6.88 -8.91 4.94
CA LEU A 81 -6.85 -9.39 3.55
C LEU A 81 -8.16 -9.12 2.79
N PRO A 82 -9.37 -9.31 3.36
CA PRO A 82 -10.61 -8.87 2.73
C PRO A 82 -10.66 -7.37 2.43
N THR A 83 -10.09 -6.53 3.29
CA THR A 83 -10.04 -5.08 3.06
C THR A 83 -9.11 -4.76 1.90
N ILE A 84 -7.93 -5.38 1.84
CA ILE A 84 -7.02 -5.26 0.68
C ILE A 84 -7.71 -5.73 -0.59
N PHE A 85 -8.42 -6.86 -0.55
CA PHE A 85 -9.17 -7.38 -1.70
C PHE A 85 -10.17 -6.36 -2.25
N ILE A 86 -11.00 -5.79 -1.37
CA ILE A 86 -12.03 -4.82 -1.75
C ILE A 86 -11.38 -3.54 -2.28
N LEU A 87 -10.35 -3.03 -1.59
CA LEU A 87 -9.68 -1.81 -2.01
C LEU A 87 -8.93 -2.00 -3.33
N ALA A 88 -8.26 -3.13 -3.54
CA ALA A 88 -7.61 -3.46 -4.81
C ALA A 88 -8.62 -3.50 -5.95
N ILE A 89 -9.81 -4.10 -5.75
CA ILE A 89 -10.86 -4.07 -6.79
C ILE A 89 -11.26 -2.63 -7.12
N ILE A 90 -11.50 -1.80 -6.11
CA ILE A 90 -11.95 -0.42 -6.30
C ILE A 90 -10.85 0.40 -7.01
N GLU A 91 -9.62 0.35 -6.49
CA GLU A 91 -8.48 1.07 -7.04
C GLU A 91 -8.24 0.69 -8.50
N GLU A 92 -8.15 -0.61 -8.79
CA GLU A 92 -7.85 -1.10 -10.14
C GLU A 92 -8.99 -0.81 -11.11
N THR A 93 -10.23 -0.81 -10.63
CA THR A 93 -11.37 -0.36 -11.44
C THR A 93 -11.23 1.13 -11.80
N ILE A 94 -10.84 1.98 -10.83
CA ILE A 94 -10.63 3.41 -11.08
C ILE A 94 -9.44 3.62 -12.04
N VAL A 95 -8.33 2.90 -11.82
CA VAL A 95 -7.12 2.96 -12.66
C VAL A 95 -7.43 2.53 -14.10
N TYR A 96 -8.15 1.43 -14.28
CA TYR A 96 -8.58 0.94 -15.60
C TYR A 96 -9.40 2.00 -16.35
N TYR A 97 -10.42 2.58 -15.72
CA TYR A 97 -11.23 3.63 -16.34
C TYR A 97 -10.47 4.97 -16.52
N SER A 98 -9.34 5.13 -15.84
CA SER A 98 -8.40 6.25 -16.06
C SER A 98 -7.40 5.97 -17.19
N GLY A 99 -7.56 4.86 -17.93
CA GLY A 99 -6.69 4.48 -19.05
C GLY A 99 -5.36 3.86 -18.63
N GLY A 100 -5.25 3.40 -17.37
CA GLY A 100 -4.07 2.74 -16.83
C GLY A 100 -4.22 1.22 -16.72
N GLY A 101 -3.30 0.65 -15.95
CA GLY A 101 -3.26 -0.75 -15.53
C GLY A 101 -1.89 -1.06 -14.92
N LEU A 102 -1.80 -2.02 -14.01
CA LEU A 102 -0.61 -2.26 -13.18
C LEU A 102 0.64 -2.67 -14.01
N GLN A 103 0.43 -3.08 -15.27
CA GLN A 103 1.48 -3.45 -16.24
C GLN A 103 1.35 -2.73 -17.61
N GLY A 104 0.64 -1.60 -17.65
CA GLY A 104 0.31 -0.87 -18.88
C GLY A 104 -1.18 -0.94 -19.22
N ALA A 105 -1.55 -0.55 -20.44
CA ALA A 105 -2.95 -0.52 -20.87
C ALA A 105 -3.55 -1.95 -20.87
N ALA A 106 -4.40 -2.25 -19.88
CA ALA A 106 -5.02 -3.55 -19.77
C ALA A 106 -6.01 -3.81 -20.92
N VAL A 107 -6.01 -5.04 -21.45
CA VAL A 107 -6.90 -5.44 -22.56
C VAL A 107 -8.38 -5.42 -22.14
N SER A 108 -8.65 -5.68 -20.87
CA SER A 108 -9.98 -5.62 -20.26
C SER A 108 -9.86 -5.38 -18.76
N LEU A 109 -10.94 -4.94 -18.12
CA LEU A 109 -11.00 -4.82 -16.66
C LEU A 109 -10.68 -6.16 -15.97
N TRP A 110 -11.17 -7.28 -16.51
CA TRP A 110 -10.87 -8.60 -15.97
C TRP A 110 -9.38 -8.94 -16.04
N HIS A 111 -8.71 -8.60 -17.15
CA HIS A 111 -7.27 -8.80 -17.28
C HIS A 111 -6.49 -8.03 -16.20
N ASP A 112 -6.85 -6.77 -15.95
CA ASP A 112 -6.21 -5.95 -14.93
C ASP A 112 -6.40 -6.56 -13.54
N LEU A 113 -7.67 -6.80 -13.15
CA LEU A 113 -8.03 -7.36 -11.85
C LEU A 113 -7.40 -8.74 -11.59
N ALA A 114 -7.36 -9.61 -12.61
CA ALA A 114 -6.78 -10.95 -12.48
C ALA A 114 -5.27 -10.91 -12.22
N LEU A 115 -4.57 -9.88 -12.71
CA LEU A 115 -3.13 -9.73 -12.49
C LEU A 115 -2.81 -8.95 -11.20
N SER A 116 -3.55 -7.89 -10.90
CA SER A 116 -3.24 -6.97 -9.81
C SER A 116 -3.74 -7.45 -8.44
N ILE A 117 -4.96 -7.98 -8.34
CA ILE A 117 -5.53 -8.42 -7.05
C ILE A 117 -4.66 -9.48 -6.37
N PRO A 118 -4.20 -10.56 -7.04
CA PRO A 118 -3.33 -11.54 -6.40
C PRO A 118 -2.04 -10.90 -5.87
N VAL A 119 -1.48 -9.92 -6.58
CA VAL A 119 -0.25 -9.23 -6.17
C VAL A 119 -0.49 -8.46 -4.88
N PHE A 120 -1.52 -7.61 -4.82
CA PHE A 120 -1.84 -6.85 -3.60
C PHE A 120 -2.12 -7.75 -2.40
N LEU A 121 -2.88 -8.84 -2.60
CA LEU A 121 -3.14 -9.82 -1.55
C LEU A 121 -1.88 -10.51 -1.06
N MET A 122 -0.99 -10.89 -1.97
CA MET A 122 0.24 -11.59 -1.63
C MET A 122 1.28 -10.66 -1.00
N ILE A 123 1.30 -9.37 -1.34
CA ILE A 123 2.04 -8.36 -0.54
C ILE A 123 1.49 -8.33 0.88
N GLY A 124 0.16 -8.26 1.05
CA GLY A 124 -0.49 -8.33 2.35
C GLY A 124 -0.08 -9.59 3.14
N ILE A 125 -0.07 -10.76 2.49
CA ILE A 125 0.40 -12.02 3.10
C ILE A 125 1.89 -11.96 3.44
N GLY A 126 2.74 -11.41 2.58
CA GLY A 126 4.16 -11.25 2.84
C GLY A 126 4.43 -10.40 4.08
N ILE A 127 3.67 -9.32 4.26
CA ILE A 127 3.71 -8.47 5.46
C ILE A 127 3.24 -9.26 6.70
N LEU A 128 2.16 -10.04 6.59
CA LEU A 128 1.69 -10.90 7.68
C LEU A 128 2.75 -11.92 8.12
N ILE A 129 3.41 -12.58 7.16
CA ILE A 129 4.47 -13.54 7.42
C ILE A 129 5.65 -12.84 8.09
N THR A 130 6.07 -11.70 7.56
CA THR A 130 7.18 -10.90 8.10
C THR A 130 6.90 -10.50 9.55
N ASN A 131 5.70 -9.97 9.82
CA ASN A 131 5.30 -9.54 11.16
C ASN A 131 5.22 -10.69 12.15
N ARG A 132 4.89 -11.91 11.69
CA ARG A 132 4.92 -13.11 12.55
C ARG A 132 6.33 -13.61 12.85
N ILE A 133 7.26 -13.48 11.90
CA ILE A 133 8.67 -13.85 12.11
C ILE A 133 9.33 -12.85 13.06
N LYS A 134 9.08 -11.55 12.82
CA LYS A 134 9.62 -10.47 13.63
C LYS A 134 8.57 -9.35 13.73
N PRO A 135 7.94 -9.17 14.91
CA PRO A 135 6.88 -8.17 15.08
C PRO A 135 7.43 -6.78 14.77
N MET A 136 6.72 -6.04 13.93
CA MET A 136 7.06 -4.72 13.43
C MET A 136 6.16 -3.67 14.07
N ASN A 137 6.70 -2.45 14.21
CA ASN A 137 5.88 -1.29 14.53
C ASN A 137 5.13 -0.77 13.30
N SER A 138 4.17 0.14 13.52
CA SER A 138 3.31 0.66 12.45
C SER A 138 4.08 1.36 11.33
N GLY A 139 5.16 2.07 11.66
CA GLY A 139 6.00 2.74 10.67
C GLY A 139 6.80 1.77 9.82
N GLU A 140 7.33 0.70 10.41
CA GLU A 140 8.02 -0.37 9.68
C GLU A 140 7.10 -1.08 8.70
N ILE A 141 5.84 -1.32 9.08
CA ILE A 141 4.84 -1.97 8.23
C ILE A 141 4.47 -1.07 7.05
N PHE A 142 4.26 0.22 7.29
CA PHE A 142 4.05 1.20 6.23
C PHE A 142 5.22 1.26 5.25
N LEU A 143 6.45 1.36 5.76
CA LEU A 143 7.66 1.43 4.94
C LEU A 143 7.86 0.15 4.12
N LEU A 144 7.60 -1.02 4.69
CA LEU A 144 7.67 -2.28 3.96
C LEU A 144 6.67 -2.31 2.79
N GLY A 145 5.42 -1.90 3.05
CA GLY A 145 4.41 -1.74 2.01
C GLY A 145 4.85 -0.81 0.89
N LEU A 146 5.36 0.35 1.27
CA LEU A 146 5.85 1.36 0.35
C LEU A 146 7.00 0.85 -0.52
N ILE A 147 7.99 0.16 0.07
CA ILE A 147 9.09 -0.46 -0.68
C ILE A 147 8.55 -1.47 -1.69
N CYS A 148 7.57 -2.30 -1.30
CA CYS A 148 6.98 -3.27 -2.21
C CYS A 148 6.21 -2.59 -3.35
N GLY A 149 5.48 -1.52 -3.08
CA GLY A 149 4.81 -0.71 -4.11
C GLY A 149 5.81 -0.11 -5.10
N ILE A 150 6.91 0.50 -4.61
CA ILE A 150 7.98 1.02 -5.46
C ILE A 150 8.54 -0.07 -6.38
N ILE A 151 8.80 -1.26 -5.83
CA ILE A 151 9.30 -2.38 -6.62
C ILE A 151 8.30 -2.75 -7.73
N MET A 152 7.02 -2.88 -7.39
CA MET A 152 5.97 -3.28 -8.33
C MET A 152 5.69 -2.25 -9.41
N GLU A 153 5.68 -0.96 -9.06
CA GLU A 153 5.23 0.11 -9.95
C GLU A 153 6.39 0.68 -10.79
N ILE A 154 7.61 0.69 -10.24
CA ILE A 154 8.76 1.37 -10.87
C ILE A 154 9.79 0.35 -11.35
N ILE A 155 10.19 -0.59 -10.49
CA ILE A 155 11.35 -1.45 -10.76
C ILE A 155 10.99 -2.56 -11.75
N LEU A 156 9.93 -3.33 -11.47
CA LEU A 156 9.55 -4.47 -12.31
C LEU A 156 9.11 -4.05 -13.72
N PRO A 157 8.30 -2.99 -13.91
CA PRO A 157 7.93 -2.52 -15.25
C PRO A 157 9.05 -1.76 -15.97
N GLY A 158 10.16 -1.45 -15.27
CA GLY A 158 11.30 -0.73 -15.84
C GLY A 158 11.07 0.77 -16.04
N HIS A 159 10.14 1.37 -15.30
CA HIS A 159 9.77 2.79 -15.41
C HIS A 159 10.76 3.76 -14.74
N PHE A 160 12.04 3.38 -14.59
CA PHE A 160 13.10 4.14 -13.91
C PHE A 160 13.33 5.57 -14.42
N PHE A 161 12.92 5.88 -15.65
CA PHE A 161 13.06 7.21 -16.26
C PHE A 161 11.73 7.94 -16.43
N ASN A 162 10.61 7.32 -16.05
CA ASN A 162 9.31 7.98 -16.09
C ASN A 162 9.13 8.81 -14.82
N ILE A 163 9.65 10.04 -14.85
CA ILE A 163 9.60 11.00 -13.74
C ILE A 163 8.16 11.18 -13.24
N ILE A 164 7.17 11.16 -14.12
CA ILE A 164 5.77 11.31 -13.75
C ILE A 164 5.32 10.12 -12.90
N LEU A 165 5.61 8.88 -13.30
CA LEU A 165 5.32 7.65 -12.54
C LEU A 165 6.09 7.57 -11.22
N ILE A 166 7.35 7.99 -11.22
CA ILE A 166 8.20 8.02 -10.01
C ILE A 166 7.69 9.04 -9.00
N PHE A 167 7.16 10.18 -9.45
CA PHE A 167 6.53 11.15 -8.55
C PHE A 167 5.14 10.69 -8.12
N LEU A 168 4.34 10.10 -9.03
CA LEU A 168 2.95 9.69 -8.82
C LEU A 168 2.75 8.53 -7.85
N PHE A 169 3.58 7.50 -7.99
CA PHE A 169 3.35 6.17 -7.47
C PHE A 169 4.64 5.70 -6.80
N VAL A 170 5.03 6.40 -5.73
CA VAL A 170 6.15 6.01 -4.87
C VAL A 170 5.74 4.81 -3.98
N GLY A 171 4.96 3.85 -4.51
CA GLY A 171 4.41 2.76 -3.72
C GLY A 171 3.47 3.19 -2.60
N ALA A 172 2.97 4.43 -2.63
CA ALA A 172 2.19 5.00 -1.53
C ALA A 172 0.87 4.24 -1.31
N GLY A 173 0.20 3.78 -2.38
CA GLY A 173 -0.99 2.91 -2.29
C GLY A 173 -0.70 1.65 -1.48
N ALA A 174 0.38 0.94 -1.80
CA ALA A 174 0.83 -0.23 -1.05
C ALA A 174 1.22 0.12 0.41
N GLY A 175 1.81 1.29 0.65
CA GLY A 175 2.05 1.80 2.01
C GLY A 175 0.76 1.98 2.80
N PHE A 176 -0.27 2.60 2.21
CA PHE A 176 -1.59 2.78 2.82
C PHE A 176 -2.33 1.45 3.03
N TYR A 177 -2.23 0.49 2.12
CA TYR A 177 -2.75 -0.86 2.36
C TYR A 177 -2.07 -1.54 3.53
N SER A 178 -0.76 -1.38 3.62
CA SER A 178 0.02 -1.99 4.68
C SER A 178 -0.30 -1.39 6.03
N ILE A 179 -0.54 -0.08 6.11
CA ILE A 179 -0.89 0.56 7.37
C ILE A 179 -2.27 0.16 7.88
N LEU A 180 -3.19 -0.30 7.02
CA LEU A 180 -4.44 -0.90 7.47
C LEU A 180 -4.21 -2.14 8.33
N TYR A 181 -3.11 -2.87 8.13
CA TYR A 181 -2.73 -3.96 9.02
C TYR A 181 -2.63 -3.49 10.47
N THR A 182 -2.01 -2.34 10.70
CA THR A 182 -1.76 -1.79 12.04
C THR A 182 -3.06 -1.40 12.75
N ALA A 183 -4.07 -0.99 11.99
CA ALA A 183 -5.42 -0.76 12.51
C ALA A 183 -6.16 -2.07 12.79
N LEU A 184 -6.12 -3.01 11.85
CA LEU A 184 -6.99 -4.18 11.79
C LEU A 184 -6.46 -5.36 12.62
N ALA A 185 -5.15 -5.45 12.81
CA ALA A 185 -4.48 -6.46 13.61
C ALA A 185 -3.60 -5.73 14.63
N PRO A 186 -4.11 -5.45 15.85
CA PRO A 186 -3.34 -4.71 16.85
C PRO A 186 -2.00 -5.41 17.07
N ILE A 187 -0.95 -4.63 16.86
CA ILE A 187 0.43 -5.02 17.13
C ILE A 187 0.47 -5.38 18.62
N PRO A 188 1.04 -6.52 19.03
CA PRO A 188 1.14 -6.84 20.44
C PRO A 188 1.83 -5.68 21.17
N ASP A 189 1.28 -5.28 22.34
CA ASP A 189 1.70 -4.14 23.19
C ASP A 189 3.19 -4.12 23.62
N MET A 190 4.00 -5.06 23.11
CA MET A 190 5.44 -5.00 23.21
C MET A 190 5.95 -3.91 22.27
N VAL A 191 6.13 -2.73 22.83
CA VAL A 191 6.94 -1.62 22.30
C VAL A 191 8.31 -2.17 21.90
N LEU A 192 8.43 -2.62 20.65
CA LEU A 192 9.69 -3.08 20.09
C LEU A 192 10.40 -1.87 19.50
N GLU A 193 11.12 -1.15 20.37
CA GLU A 193 12.13 -0.21 19.90
C GLU A 193 13.24 -0.99 19.18
N HIS A 194 13.06 -1.17 17.88
CA HIS A 194 14.10 -1.72 17.05
C HIS A 194 15.21 -0.68 16.83
N THR A 195 16.45 -1.13 17.00
CA THR A 195 17.60 -0.37 16.52
C THR A 195 17.52 -0.16 15.01
N LYS A 196 18.12 0.91 14.49
CA LYS A 196 18.15 1.20 13.04
C LYS A 196 18.62 -0.01 12.20
N VAL A 197 19.62 -0.75 12.69
CA VAL A 197 20.12 -1.96 12.02
C VAL A 197 19.05 -3.05 11.99
N GLN A 198 18.38 -3.31 13.12
CA GLN A 198 17.30 -4.30 13.19
C GLN A 198 16.13 -3.94 12.27
N THR A 199 15.72 -2.66 12.23
CA THR A 199 14.67 -2.19 11.31
C THR A 199 15.08 -2.43 9.86
N LEU A 200 16.29 -2.02 9.46
CA LEU A 200 16.77 -2.24 8.09
C LEU A 200 16.83 -3.74 7.74
N THR A 201 17.25 -4.59 8.67
CA THR A 201 17.22 -6.05 8.49
C THR A 201 15.80 -6.57 8.31
N ILE A 202 14.83 -6.09 9.09
CA ILE A 202 13.43 -6.48 8.95
C ILE A 202 12.88 -6.04 7.60
N LEU A 203 13.10 -4.79 7.20
CA LEU A 203 12.65 -4.28 5.91
C LEU A 203 13.26 -5.08 4.76
N LEU A 204 14.55 -5.43 4.85
CA LEU A 204 15.22 -6.26 3.85
C LEU A 204 14.60 -7.67 3.75
N ILE A 205 14.50 -8.38 4.88
CA ILE A 205 13.91 -9.73 4.92
C ILE A 205 12.45 -9.70 4.46
N GLY A 206 11.69 -8.75 4.95
CA GLY A 206 10.30 -8.56 4.58
C GLY A 206 10.13 -8.27 3.09
N THR A 207 11.02 -7.47 2.51
CA THR A 207 11.02 -7.19 1.07
C THR A 207 11.26 -8.47 0.28
N ILE A 208 12.22 -9.32 0.70
CA ILE A 208 12.47 -10.61 0.05
C ILE A 208 11.24 -11.52 0.13
N ILE A 209 10.60 -11.60 1.30
CA ILE A 209 9.38 -12.41 1.48
C ILE A 209 8.27 -11.89 0.56
N CYS A 210 8.03 -10.58 0.55
CA CYS A 210 7.02 -9.97 -0.30
C CYS A 210 7.33 -10.19 -1.79
N LEU A 211 8.60 -10.09 -2.21
CA LEU A 211 9.04 -10.41 -3.58
C LEU A 211 8.67 -11.83 -3.98
N ILE A 212 8.96 -12.82 -3.13
CA ILE A 212 8.58 -14.22 -3.37
C ILE A 212 7.06 -14.33 -3.52
N CYS A 213 6.32 -13.70 -2.62
CA CYS A 213 4.86 -13.66 -2.65
C CYS A 213 4.31 -13.01 -3.93
N MET A 214 4.92 -11.93 -4.41
CA MET A 214 4.55 -11.23 -5.64
C MET A 214 4.83 -12.08 -6.89
N VAL A 215 5.94 -12.83 -6.93
CA VAL A 215 6.21 -13.77 -8.03
C VAL A 215 5.14 -14.87 -8.06
N ILE A 216 4.80 -15.44 -6.91
CA ILE A 216 3.72 -16.43 -6.79
C ILE A 216 2.39 -15.84 -7.28
N ALA A 217 2.06 -14.60 -6.87
CA ALA A 217 0.88 -13.89 -7.33
C ALA A 217 0.84 -13.72 -8.85
N GLY A 218 1.94 -13.30 -9.47
CA GLY A 218 2.01 -13.12 -10.91
C GLY A 218 1.73 -14.42 -11.67
N ILE A 219 2.25 -15.55 -11.17
CA ILE A 219 1.97 -16.88 -11.72
C ILE A 219 0.48 -17.21 -11.57
N ILE A 220 -0.10 -17.00 -10.38
CA ILE A 220 -1.53 -17.26 -10.13
C ILE A 220 -2.40 -16.40 -11.05
N GLY A 221 -2.15 -15.09 -11.11
CA GLY A 221 -2.93 -14.16 -11.91
C GLY A 221 -2.89 -14.48 -13.41
N THR A 222 -1.70 -14.79 -13.93
CA THR A 222 -1.53 -15.22 -15.33
C THR A 222 -2.29 -16.51 -15.62
N THR A 223 -2.23 -17.48 -14.69
CA THR A 223 -2.95 -18.75 -14.82
C THR A 223 -4.46 -18.56 -14.80
N LEU A 224 -4.97 -17.74 -13.88
CA LEU A 224 -6.39 -17.41 -13.77
C LEU A 224 -6.90 -16.76 -15.05
N TYR A 225 -6.21 -15.74 -15.54
CA TYR A 225 -6.60 -15.04 -16.77
C TYR A 225 -6.68 -16.02 -17.96
N ASN A 226 -5.61 -16.78 -18.20
CA ASN A 226 -5.54 -17.70 -19.34
C ASN A 226 -6.64 -18.77 -19.29
N SER A 227 -6.99 -19.27 -18.10
CA SER A 227 -8.02 -20.31 -17.92
C SER A 227 -9.45 -19.83 -18.25
N THR A 228 -9.68 -18.52 -18.22
CA THR A 228 -11.00 -17.92 -18.50
C THR A 228 -11.17 -17.45 -19.95
N THR A 229 -10.08 -17.42 -20.71
CA THR A 229 -10.05 -16.93 -22.11
C THR A 229 -9.89 -18.03 -23.15
N THR A 230 -9.72 -19.28 -22.70
CA THR A 230 -9.70 -20.51 -23.53
C THR A 230 -11.04 -21.22 -23.48
#